data_AF-A0A2V6FEB8-F1
#
_entry.id   AF-A0A2V6FEB8-F1
#
_cell.length_a   1.000
_cell.length_b   1.000
_cell.length_c   1.000
_cell.angle_alpha   90.00
_cell.angle_beta   90.00
_cell.angle_gamma   90.00
#
_symmetry.space_group_name_H-M   'P 1'
#
loop_
_entity.id
_entity.type
_entity.pdbx_description
1 polymer ?
#
loop_
_entity_poly.entity_id
_entity_poly.type
_entity_poly.pdbx_seq_one_letter_code
_entity_poly.pdbx_strand_id
1 'polypeptide(L)'
;MTQEALHLADGSSPADTANLTKVLRFFGVPYRSMTADQFLTGRPSGSRSKLLCTAGALLHLITRLEKTSAADRFLDEHLHSVFVYGASDAGALTRLARILACDDDMSVQELEQCGGDIVVSDAMDDFCGVMSGVRVAAPRTNLTSTFALDITNRNVVNVISLSDRGTFVKFEYKGVPIFLSTSRTIIDLD
;
A
#
# COMPACT_ATOMS: atom_id res chain seq x y z
N MET A 1 8.24 -23.35 -9.89
CA MET A 1 7.13 -22.45 -10.27
C MET A 1 7.55 -21.04 -9.92
N THR A 2 7.48 -20.10 -10.85
CA THR A 2 7.81 -18.70 -10.58
C THR A 2 6.64 -18.08 -9.84
N GLN A 3 6.88 -17.46 -8.68
CA GLN A 3 5.83 -16.81 -7.90
C GLN A 3 5.40 -15.54 -8.64
N GLU A 4 4.14 -15.47 -9.09
CA GLU A 4 3.59 -14.30 -9.78
C GLU A 4 2.95 -13.32 -8.78
N ALA A 5 3.08 -12.02 -9.06
CA ALA A 5 2.32 -10.99 -8.36
C ALA A 5 0.89 -10.90 -8.92
N LEU A 6 -0.07 -10.60 -8.05
CA LEU A 6 -1.46 -10.39 -8.44
C LEU A 6 -1.77 -8.90 -8.42
N HIS A 7 -2.18 -8.35 -9.55
CA HIS A 7 -2.59 -6.96 -9.66
C HIS A 7 -4.13 -6.87 -9.60
N LEU A 8 -4.69 -6.22 -8.58
CA LEU A 8 -6.13 -5.98 -8.51
C LEU A 8 -6.48 -4.69 -9.25
N ALA A 9 -7.27 -4.82 -10.31
CA ALA A 9 -7.58 -3.74 -11.23
C ALA A 9 -8.97 -3.08 -11.01
N ASP A 10 -9.69 -3.41 -9.93
CA ASP A 10 -11.05 -2.91 -9.69
C ASP A 10 -11.09 -1.43 -9.38
N GLY A 11 -11.93 -0.69 -10.10
CA GLY A 11 -12.22 0.71 -9.78
C GLY A 11 -11.01 1.63 -9.82
N SER A 12 -9.84 1.13 -10.21
CA SER A 12 -8.62 1.91 -10.40
C SER A 12 -8.75 2.72 -11.67
N SER A 13 -8.23 3.95 -11.66
CA SER A 13 -8.12 4.71 -12.90
C SER A 13 -7.18 3.99 -13.88
N PRO A 14 -7.35 4.19 -15.20
CA PRO A 14 -6.42 3.65 -16.19
C PRO A 14 -4.96 4.09 -15.93
N ALA A 15 -4.77 5.31 -15.43
CA ALA A 15 -3.45 5.86 -15.09
C ALA A 15 -2.81 5.10 -13.91
N ASP A 16 -3.55 4.81 -12.85
CA ASP A 16 -3.02 4.07 -11.70
C ASP A 16 -2.64 2.64 -12.09
N THR A 17 -3.50 2.00 -12.87
CA THR A 17 -3.24 0.66 -13.42
C THR A 17 -1.99 0.66 -14.29
N ALA A 18 -1.82 1.68 -15.14
CA ALA A 18 -0.63 1.84 -15.97
C ALA A 18 0.63 2.00 -15.11
N ASN A 19 0.60 2.85 -14.08
CA ASN A 19 1.75 3.06 -13.18
C ASN A 19 2.12 1.78 -12.42
N LEU A 20 1.14 1.11 -11.81
CA LEU A 20 1.38 -0.14 -11.07
C LEU A 20 1.96 -1.24 -11.97
N THR A 21 1.44 -1.38 -13.18
CA THR A 21 1.97 -2.37 -14.14
C THR A 21 3.33 -1.97 -14.69
N LYS A 22 3.62 -0.67 -14.82
CA LYS A 22 4.95 -0.15 -15.21
C LYS A 22 6.02 -0.55 -14.20
N VAL A 23 5.75 -0.45 -12.90
CA VAL A 23 6.67 -0.92 -11.83
C VAL A 23 6.98 -2.40 -11.99
N LEU A 24 5.93 -3.22 -12.09
CA LEU A 24 6.09 -4.66 -12.18
C LEU A 24 6.94 -5.05 -13.41
N ARG A 25 6.72 -4.38 -14.55
CA ARG A 25 7.52 -4.58 -15.76
C ARG A 25 8.96 -4.11 -15.60
N PHE A 26 9.18 -2.93 -15.02
CA PHE A 26 10.51 -2.37 -14.82
C PHE A 26 11.41 -3.29 -13.97
N PHE A 27 10.86 -3.85 -12.89
CA PHE A 27 11.58 -4.79 -12.03
C PHE A 27 11.53 -6.25 -12.52
N GLY A 28 10.94 -6.51 -13.69
CA GLY A 28 10.86 -7.87 -14.26
C GLY A 28 10.02 -8.84 -13.43
N VAL A 29 9.07 -8.35 -12.63
CA VAL A 29 8.20 -9.16 -11.78
C VAL A 29 7.05 -9.73 -12.63
N PRO A 30 6.94 -11.06 -12.78
CA PRO A 30 5.80 -11.66 -13.46
C PRO A 30 4.50 -11.34 -12.72
N TYR A 31 3.46 -10.96 -13.46
CA TYR A 31 2.20 -10.58 -12.84
C TYR A 31 0.98 -10.94 -13.68
N ARG A 32 -0.14 -11.08 -12.98
CA ARG A 32 -1.48 -11.32 -13.54
C ARG A 32 -2.43 -10.27 -12.99
N SER A 33 -3.20 -9.64 -13.87
CA SER A 33 -4.28 -8.73 -13.46
C SER A 33 -5.57 -9.50 -13.23
N MET A 34 -6.34 -9.12 -12.20
CA MET A 34 -7.69 -9.64 -11.97
C MET A 34 -8.57 -8.65 -11.20
N THR A 35 -9.85 -8.95 -11.12
CA THR A 35 -10.81 -8.27 -10.24
C THR A 35 -10.87 -8.90 -8.85
N ALA A 36 -11.43 -8.19 -7.89
CA ALA A 36 -11.68 -8.64 -6.53
C ALA A 36 -12.64 -9.82 -6.57
N ASP A 37 -13.66 -9.77 -7.44
CA ASP A 37 -14.58 -10.89 -7.63
C ASP A 37 -13.86 -12.14 -8.19
N GLN A 38 -12.95 -11.96 -9.15
CA GLN A 38 -12.12 -13.07 -9.66
C GLN A 38 -11.18 -13.61 -8.58
N PHE A 39 -10.61 -12.74 -7.74
CA PHE A 39 -9.75 -13.15 -6.64
C PHE A 39 -10.51 -13.95 -5.57
N LEU A 40 -11.72 -13.50 -5.21
CA LEU A 40 -12.57 -14.16 -4.21
C LEU A 40 -13.11 -15.52 -4.69
N THR A 41 -13.39 -15.65 -5.98
CA THR A 41 -13.97 -16.87 -6.57
C THR A 41 -12.90 -17.87 -7.02
N GLY A 42 -11.82 -17.37 -7.61
CA GLY A 42 -10.72 -18.16 -8.13
C GLY A 42 -9.78 -18.53 -7.00
N ARG A 43 -10.17 -19.47 -6.13
CA ARG A 43 -9.33 -20.06 -5.07
C ARG A 43 -7.92 -20.33 -5.61
N PRO A 44 -6.91 -19.48 -5.36
CA PRO A 44 -5.59 -19.73 -5.91
C PRO A 44 -5.05 -21.02 -5.28
N SER A 45 -5.00 -22.09 -6.07
CA SER A 45 -4.46 -23.37 -5.65
C SER A 45 -2.93 -23.30 -5.66
N GLY A 46 -2.33 -23.29 -4.47
CA GLY A 46 -0.88 -23.28 -4.26
C GLY A 46 -0.33 -21.89 -3.94
N SER A 47 0.39 -21.79 -2.81
CA SER A 47 1.09 -20.61 -2.28
C SER A 47 0.27 -19.32 -2.07
N ARG A 48 0.46 -18.69 -0.91
CA ARG A 48 -0.13 -17.38 -0.60
C ARG A 48 0.31 -16.33 -1.63
N SER A 49 -0.63 -15.51 -2.07
CA SER A 49 -0.47 -14.53 -3.14
C SER A 49 0.04 -13.19 -2.63
N LYS A 50 0.86 -12.49 -3.42
CA LYS A 50 1.28 -11.11 -3.15
C LYS A 50 0.43 -10.19 -4.02
N LEU A 51 -0.35 -9.30 -3.40
CA LEU A 51 -1.22 -8.36 -4.11
C LEU A 51 -0.51 -7.02 -4.35
N LEU A 52 -0.77 -6.41 -5.49
CA LEU A 52 -0.49 -5.01 -5.80
C LEU A 52 -1.79 -4.36 -6.28
N CYS A 53 -2.16 -3.21 -5.73
CA CYS A 53 -3.47 -2.60 -6.04
C CYS A 53 -3.53 -1.13 -5.65
N THR A 54 -4.61 -0.45 -6.04
CA THR A 54 -4.92 0.89 -5.51
C THR A 54 -5.65 0.81 -4.17
N ALA A 55 -5.69 1.92 -3.42
CA ALA A 55 -6.47 1.98 -2.17
C ALA A 55 -7.96 1.65 -2.39
N GLY A 56 -8.56 2.15 -3.47
CA GLY A 56 -9.95 1.84 -3.82
C GLY A 56 -10.18 0.35 -4.09
N ALA A 57 -9.29 -0.30 -4.83
CA ALA A 57 -9.37 -1.73 -5.12
C ALA A 57 -9.30 -2.58 -3.84
N LEU A 58 -8.37 -2.28 -2.94
CA LEU A 58 -8.27 -2.99 -1.66
C LEU A 58 -9.48 -2.72 -0.75
N LEU A 59 -9.94 -1.46 -0.67
CA LEU A 59 -11.12 -1.10 0.10
C LEU A 59 -12.35 -1.88 -0.38
N HIS A 60 -12.52 -2.01 -1.70
CA HIS A 60 -13.57 -2.81 -2.29
C HIS A 60 -13.43 -4.29 -1.91
N LEU A 61 -12.24 -4.87 -2.00
CA LEU A 61 -11.97 -6.25 -1.59
C LEU A 61 -12.29 -6.49 -0.10
N ILE A 62 -11.83 -5.63 0.81
CA ILE A 62 -12.09 -5.74 2.25
C ILE A 62 -13.60 -5.68 2.52
N THR A 63 -14.29 -4.70 1.93
CA THR A 63 -15.75 -4.54 2.09
C THR A 63 -16.52 -5.78 1.62
N ARG A 64 -16.03 -6.46 0.58
CA ARG A 64 -16.63 -7.72 0.09
C ARG A 64 -16.33 -8.88 1.03
N LEU A 65 -15.10 -8.96 1.54
CA LEU A 65 -14.69 -10.00 2.48
C LEU A 65 -15.48 -9.92 3.80
N GLU A 66 -15.67 -8.72 4.35
CA GLU A 66 -16.39 -8.52 5.62
C GLU A 66 -17.86 -8.97 5.57
N LYS A 67 -18.46 -9.03 4.38
CA LYS A 67 -19.80 -9.60 4.18
C LYS A 67 -19.83 -11.13 4.30
N THR A 68 -18.66 -11.76 4.40
CA THR A 68 -18.49 -13.21 4.48
C THR A 68 -17.94 -13.60 5.85
N SER A 69 -18.54 -14.58 6.52
CA SER A 69 -18.10 -15.06 7.84
C SER A 69 -16.72 -15.73 7.86
N ALA A 70 -16.10 -15.93 6.69
CA ALA A 70 -14.80 -16.58 6.52
C ALA A 70 -13.69 -15.60 6.08
N ALA A 71 -13.89 -14.28 6.23
CA ALA A 71 -12.95 -13.25 5.80
C ALA A 71 -11.52 -13.49 6.30
N ASP A 72 -11.35 -13.68 7.62
CA ASP A 72 -10.04 -13.78 8.27
C ASP A 72 -9.29 -15.02 7.79
N ARG A 73 -9.98 -16.17 7.76
CA ARG A 73 -9.42 -17.41 7.22
C ARG A 73 -9.06 -17.28 5.74
N PHE A 74 -9.89 -16.62 4.95
CA PHE A 74 -9.60 -16.42 3.52
C PHE A 74 -8.32 -15.60 3.33
N LEU A 75 -8.18 -14.50 4.08
CA LEU A 75 -6.98 -13.64 4.03
C LEU A 75 -5.72 -14.42 4.43
N ASP A 76 -5.77 -15.16 5.54
CA ASP A 76 -4.62 -15.95 6.03
C ASP A 76 -4.20 -17.05 5.04
N GLU A 77 -5.17 -17.78 4.47
CA GLU A 77 -4.90 -18.89 3.55
C GLU A 77 -4.38 -18.42 2.17
N HIS A 78 -4.84 -17.25 1.69
CA HIS A 78 -4.62 -16.85 0.29
C HIS A 78 -3.73 -15.63 0.10
N LEU A 79 -3.49 -14.80 1.12
CA LEU A 79 -2.69 -13.57 0.99
C LEU A 79 -1.42 -13.63 1.81
N HIS A 80 -0.29 -13.43 1.16
CA HIS A 80 1.01 -13.27 1.80
C HIS A 80 1.23 -11.83 2.27
N SER A 81 0.98 -10.88 1.39
CA SER A 81 1.18 -9.44 1.64
C SER A 81 0.44 -8.62 0.59
N VAL A 82 0.12 -7.38 0.93
CA VAL A 82 -0.54 -6.44 0.01
C VAL A 82 0.27 -5.16 -0.11
N PHE A 83 0.51 -4.72 -1.33
CA PHE A 83 1.11 -3.43 -1.64
C PHE A 83 0.03 -2.53 -2.25
N VAL A 84 -0.15 -1.36 -1.64
CA VAL A 84 -1.24 -0.45 -1.95
C VAL A 84 -0.68 0.89 -2.39
N TYR A 85 -1.13 1.34 -3.55
CA TYR A 85 -0.89 2.67 -4.07
C TYR A 85 -2.11 3.56 -3.79
N GLY A 86 -1.95 4.47 -2.83
CA GLY A 86 -3.05 5.25 -2.27
C GLY A 86 -3.41 6.54 -3.00
N ALA A 87 -2.64 6.91 -4.01
CA ALA A 87 -2.39 8.33 -4.21
C ALA A 87 -3.42 9.08 -5.07
N SER A 88 -4.18 8.38 -5.92
CA SER A 88 -5.16 9.01 -6.81
C SER A 88 -6.52 9.29 -6.16
N ASP A 89 -6.84 8.64 -5.05
CA ASP A 89 -8.12 8.78 -4.35
C ASP A 89 -7.87 8.96 -2.85
N ALA A 90 -7.77 10.22 -2.42
CA ALA A 90 -7.56 10.58 -1.01
C ALA A 90 -8.70 10.09 -0.11
N GLY A 91 -9.92 10.00 -0.64
CA GLY A 91 -11.09 9.52 0.10
C GLY A 91 -11.00 8.03 0.37
N ALA A 92 -10.69 7.24 -0.65
CA ALA A 92 -10.44 5.81 -0.49
C ALA A 92 -9.21 5.53 0.38
N LEU A 93 -8.14 6.30 0.21
CA LEU A 93 -6.93 6.22 1.04
C LEU A 93 -7.25 6.45 2.52
N THR A 94 -8.00 7.51 2.84
CA THR A 94 -8.38 7.82 4.23
C THR A 94 -9.23 6.72 4.84
N ARG A 95 -10.26 6.27 4.12
CA ARG A 95 -11.13 5.18 4.60
C ARG A 95 -10.36 3.89 4.81
N LEU A 96 -9.49 3.53 3.87
CA LEU A 96 -8.65 2.35 3.99
C LEU A 96 -7.71 2.47 5.19
N ALA A 97 -7.01 3.59 5.34
CA ALA A 97 -6.08 3.80 6.46
C ALA A 97 -6.78 3.65 7.82
N ARG A 98 -7.98 4.21 7.98
CA ARG A 98 -8.80 4.04 9.20
C ARG A 98 -9.14 2.59 9.51
N ILE A 99 -9.57 1.83 8.49
CA ILE A 99 -9.87 0.40 8.62
C ILE A 99 -8.61 -0.38 9.03
N LEU A 100 -7.47 -0.10 8.38
CA LEU A 100 -6.21 -0.80 8.64
C LEU A 100 -5.63 -0.47 10.02
N ALA A 101 -5.79 0.77 10.48
CA ALA A 101 -5.33 1.21 11.80
C ALA A 101 -6.29 0.82 12.93
N CYS A 102 -7.54 0.43 12.60
CA CYS A 102 -8.63 0.34 13.56
C CYS A 102 -8.80 1.66 14.34
N ASP A 103 -8.70 2.78 13.62
CA ASP A 103 -8.70 4.14 14.18
C ASP A 103 -9.52 5.07 13.28
N ASP A 104 -10.68 5.49 13.75
CA ASP A 104 -11.59 6.37 13.02
C ASP A 104 -11.10 7.83 12.95
N ASP A 105 -10.21 8.22 13.87
CA ASP A 105 -9.65 9.57 13.94
C ASP A 105 -8.44 9.73 13.00
N MET A 106 -7.96 8.64 12.41
CA MET A 106 -6.86 8.68 11.45
C MET A 106 -7.17 9.63 10.29
N SER A 107 -6.22 10.53 10.01
CA SER A 107 -6.35 11.55 8.97
C SER A 107 -5.23 11.42 7.95
N VAL A 108 -5.60 11.68 6.70
CA VAL A 108 -4.69 11.81 5.57
C VAL A 108 -4.62 13.29 5.22
N GLN A 109 -3.43 13.89 5.26
CA GLN A 109 -3.24 15.30 4.93
C GLN A 109 -2.40 15.42 3.67
N GLU A 110 -2.80 16.29 2.75
CA GLU A 110 -1.95 16.65 1.61
C GLU A 110 -0.77 17.50 2.10
N LEU A 111 0.43 17.20 1.63
CA LEU A 111 1.63 17.94 1.99
C LEU A 111 1.77 19.14 1.06
N GLU A 112 1.33 20.31 1.52
CA GLU A 112 1.42 21.54 0.71
C GLU A 112 2.88 22.05 0.60
N GLN A 113 3.61 22.04 1.71
CA GLN A 113 5.04 22.35 1.77
C GLN A 113 5.66 21.57 2.92
N CYS A 114 6.71 20.79 2.65
CA CYS A 114 7.48 20.17 3.72
C CYS A 114 8.96 20.44 3.49
N GLY A 115 9.55 21.21 4.41
CA GLY A 115 10.98 21.11 4.67
C GLY A 115 11.18 20.09 5.79
N GLY A 116 12.17 19.22 5.64
CA GLY A 116 12.50 18.22 6.64
C GLY A 116 13.24 17.03 6.04
N ASP A 117 13.49 16.02 6.85
CA ASP A 117 14.19 14.82 6.40
C ASP A 117 13.19 13.75 5.96
N ILE A 118 13.44 13.16 4.80
CA ILE A 118 12.91 11.85 4.44
C ILE A 118 13.75 10.83 5.18
N VAL A 119 13.08 10.04 6.02
CA VAL A 119 13.72 9.02 6.84
C VAL A 119 13.19 7.66 6.43
N VAL A 120 14.10 6.74 6.13
CA VAL A 120 13.82 5.32 6.03
C VAL A 120 14.09 4.70 7.39
N SER A 121 13.09 4.03 7.94
CA SER A 121 13.15 3.41 9.25
C SER A 121 14.17 2.26 9.32
N ASP A 122 14.77 2.07 10.49
CA ASP A 122 15.62 0.93 10.81
C ASP A 122 14.84 -0.24 11.44
N ALA A 123 13.54 -0.05 11.71
CA ALA A 123 12.68 -1.08 12.31
C ALA A 123 12.37 -2.26 11.37
N MET A 124 12.74 -2.16 10.08
CA MET A 124 12.54 -3.19 9.06
C MET A 124 13.79 -3.35 8.19
N ASP A 125 14.94 -3.54 8.82
CA ASP A 125 16.23 -3.74 8.16
C ASP A 125 16.24 -4.88 7.13
N ASP A 126 15.58 -6.00 7.40
CA ASP A 126 15.43 -7.11 6.44
C ASP A 126 14.65 -6.71 5.17
N PHE A 127 13.73 -5.74 5.28
CA PHE A 127 12.90 -5.27 4.17
C PHE A 127 13.55 -4.11 3.40
N CYS A 128 14.09 -3.13 4.13
CA CYS A 128 14.73 -1.94 3.56
C CYS A 128 16.18 -2.20 3.12
N GLY A 129 16.83 -3.23 3.67
CA GLY A 129 18.20 -3.61 3.37
C GLY A 129 19.16 -2.43 3.55
N VAL A 130 19.91 -2.13 2.50
CA VAL A 130 20.90 -1.03 2.47
C VAL A 130 20.28 0.36 2.66
N MET A 131 18.95 0.49 2.47
CA MET A 131 18.24 1.76 2.69
C MET A 131 17.84 1.96 4.15
N SER A 132 17.99 0.95 5.00
CA SER A 132 17.65 1.02 6.43
C SER A 132 18.41 2.16 7.13
N GLY A 133 17.68 3.02 7.85
CA GLY A 133 18.25 4.15 8.58
C GLY A 133 18.69 5.34 7.72
N VAL A 134 18.50 5.31 6.40
CA VAL A 134 18.85 6.42 5.50
C VAL A 134 18.03 7.67 5.86
N ARG A 135 18.72 8.81 5.91
CA ARG A 135 18.11 10.13 6.10
C ARG A 135 18.57 11.06 5.00
N VAL A 136 17.63 11.68 4.31
CA VAL A 136 17.88 12.60 3.20
C VAL A 136 17.09 13.87 3.45
N ALA A 137 17.78 15.02 3.43
CA ALA A 137 17.11 16.30 3.48
C ALA A 137 16.21 16.47 2.24
N ALA A 138 14.90 16.57 2.45
CA ALA A 138 13.98 16.90 1.39
C ALA A 138 14.13 18.38 1.06
N PRO A 139 14.39 18.73 -0.22
CA PRO A 139 14.35 20.12 -0.62
C PRO A 139 12.94 20.65 -0.39
N ARG A 140 12.82 21.95 -0.06
CA ARG A 140 11.52 22.64 0.03
C ARG A 140 10.93 22.81 -1.36
N THR A 141 10.45 21.71 -1.94
CA THR A 141 9.75 21.68 -3.22
C THR A 141 8.26 21.52 -2.96
N ASN A 142 7.44 21.92 -3.94
CA ASN A 142 6.02 21.66 -3.90
C ASN A 142 5.80 20.15 -3.99
N LEU A 143 5.39 19.54 -2.88
CA LEU A 143 4.99 18.13 -2.80
C LEU A 143 3.48 17.99 -3.00
N THR A 144 2.88 18.81 -3.86
CA THR A 144 1.42 18.96 -4.16
C THR A 144 0.75 17.70 -4.73
N SER A 145 1.30 16.54 -4.42
CA SER A 145 0.91 15.24 -4.89
C SER A 145 1.25 14.13 -3.88
N THR A 146 1.75 14.45 -2.69
CA THR A 146 2.05 13.45 -1.65
C THR A 146 1.15 13.67 -0.45
N PHE A 147 0.48 12.60 -0.04
CA PHE A 147 -0.24 12.60 1.23
C PHE A 147 0.66 12.12 2.36
N ALA A 148 0.36 12.53 3.57
CA ALA A 148 1.00 12.06 4.78
C ALA A 148 -0.06 11.52 5.73
N LEU A 149 0.26 10.40 6.37
CA LEU A 149 -0.55 9.83 7.44
C LEU A 149 -0.04 10.35 8.77
N ASP A 150 -0.95 10.92 9.55
CA ASP A 150 -0.70 11.18 10.97
C ASP A 150 -0.90 9.86 11.74
N ILE A 151 0.21 9.26 12.15
CA ILE A 151 0.23 7.93 12.77
C ILE A 151 0.57 8.09 14.24
N THR A 152 -0.46 8.02 15.07
CA THR A 152 -0.35 7.99 16.53
C THR A 152 -0.37 6.56 17.07
N ASN A 153 -0.76 5.58 16.24
CA ASN A 153 -0.93 4.19 16.61
C ASN A 153 0.39 3.41 16.59
N ARG A 154 0.74 2.77 17.71
CA ARG A 154 1.97 1.98 17.88
C ARG A 154 2.01 0.68 17.06
N ASN A 155 0.87 0.21 16.55
CA ASN A 155 0.79 -1.01 15.76
C ASN A 155 1.04 -0.78 14.26
N VAL A 156 1.39 0.45 13.88
CA VAL A 156 1.74 0.82 12.51
C VAL A 156 3.23 1.10 12.44
N VAL A 157 3.91 0.55 11.44
CA VAL A 157 5.34 0.80 11.23
C VAL A 157 5.50 1.83 10.11
N ASN A 158 6.03 3.01 10.46
CA ASN A 158 6.50 3.96 9.47
C ASN A 158 7.75 3.41 8.80
N VAL A 159 7.66 3.04 7.51
CA VAL A 159 8.79 2.51 6.74
C VAL A 159 9.55 3.68 6.10
N ILE A 160 8.83 4.62 5.51
CA ILE A 160 9.35 5.91 5.05
C ILE A 160 8.48 7.00 5.65
N SER A 161 9.11 8.01 6.25
CA SER A 161 8.44 9.16 6.83
C SER A 161 9.05 10.47 6.35
N LEU A 162 8.21 11.51 6.29
CA LEU A 162 8.63 12.88 6.06
C LEU A 162 8.29 13.70 7.30
N SER A 163 9.31 14.27 7.94
CA SER A 163 9.18 15.16 9.11
C SER A 163 8.45 14.57 10.33
N ASP A 164 8.29 13.23 10.41
CA ASP A 164 7.52 12.42 11.38
C ASP A 164 6.24 11.76 10.83
N ARG A 165 5.75 12.21 9.67
CA ARG A 165 4.52 11.67 9.07
C ARG A 165 4.80 10.53 8.11
N GLY A 166 4.00 9.48 8.17
CA GLY A 166 4.18 8.30 7.34
C GLY A 166 3.82 8.55 5.87
N THR A 167 4.74 8.26 4.95
CA THR A 167 4.52 8.30 3.49
C THR A 167 4.54 6.92 2.84
N PHE A 168 5.27 5.99 3.45
CA PHE A 168 5.18 4.57 3.17
C PHE A 168 5.13 3.83 4.49
N VAL A 169 4.05 3.09 4.73
CA VAL A 169 3.73 2.56 6.05
C VAL A 169 3.29 1.12 5.95
N LYS A 170 3.57 0.33 6.99
CA LYS A 170 3.14 -1.05 7.11
C LYS A 170 2.08 -1.16 8.21
N PHE A 171 0.95 -1.73 7.85
CA PHE A 171 -0.10 -2.19 8.78
C PHE A 171 -0.07 -3.71 8.89
N GLU A 172 -0.53 -4.22 10.02
CA GLU A 172 -0.90 -5.63 10.17
C GLU A 172 -2.41 -5.74 10.22
N TYR A 173 -3.02 -6.21 9.14
CA TYR A 173 -4.47 -6.39 9.06
C TYR A 173 -4.82 -7.87 9.08
N LYS A 174 -5.38 -8.34 10.19
CA LYS A 174 -5.80 -9.73 10.38
C LYS A 174 -4.70 -10.76 10.06
N GLY A 175 -3.45 -10.44 10.45
CA GLY A 175 -2.27 -11.29 10.22
C GLY A 175 -1.67 -11.20 8.82
N VAL A 176 -2.18 -10.30 7.97
CA VAL A 176 -1.61 -10.02 6.66
C VAL A 176 -0.92 -8.65 6.68
N PRO A 177 0.38 -8.57 6.31
CA PRO A 177 1.06 -7.29 6.21
C PRO A 177 0.56 -6.51 4.99
N ILE A 178 0.16 -5.26 5.21
CA ILE A 178 -0.32 -4.33 4.19
C ILE A 178 0.58 -3.11 4.17
N PHE A 179 1.25 -2.92 3.04
CA PHE A 179 2.15 -1.80 2.78
C PHE A 179 1.41 -0.73 1.99
N LEU A 180 1.27 0.46 2.57
CA LEU A 180 0.51 1.56 2.00
C LEU A 180 1.44 2.70 1.64
N SER A 181 1.43 3.06 0.36
CA SER A 181 2.12 4.23 -0.18
C SER A 181 1.12 5.37 -0.40
N THR A 182 1.48 6.57 0.05
CA THR A 182 0.64 7.77 -0.02
C THR A 182 1.04 8.75 -1.13
N SER A 183 2.14 8.48 -1.84
CA SER A 183 2.67 9.40 -2.87
C SER A 183 2.09 9.13 -4.25
N ARG A 184 1.70 10.20 -4.97
CA ARG A 184 1.22 10.14 -6.37
C ARG A 184 2.34 9.99 -7.40
N THR A 185 3.59 10.06 -6.96
CA THR A 185 4.75 10.14 -7.85
C THR A 185 5.84 9.14 -7.49
N ILE A 186 5.57 8.18 -6.59
CA ILE A 186 6.55 7.13 -6.23
C ILE A 186 7.00 6.31 -7.45
N ILE A 187 6.20 6.30 -8.51
CA ILE A 187 6.50 5.61 -9.76
C ILE A 187 6.74 6.66 -10.84
N ASP A 188 7.88 7.35 -10.76
CA ASP A 188 8.42 8.13 -11.87
C ASP A 188 9.47 7.27 -12.59
N LEU A 189 8.98 6.37 -13.43
CA LEU A 189 9.81 5.46 -14.24
C LEU A 189 9.87 5.95 -15.70
N ASP A 190 9.91 7.25 -15.95
CA ASP A 190 10.10 7.80 -17.29
C ASP A 190 11.58 7.86 -17.71
#